data_AF-A0A0V8JAX1-F1
#
_entry.id   AF-A0A0V8JAX1-F1
#
_cell.length_a   1.000
_cell.length_b   1.000
_cell.length_c   1.000
_cell.angle_alpha   90.00
_cell.angle_beta   90.00
_cell.angle_gamma   90.00
#
_symmetry.space_group_name_H-M   'P 1'
#
loop_
_entity.id
_entity.type
_entity.pdbx_description
1 polymer ?
#
loop_
_entity_poly.entity_id
_entity_poly.type
_entity_poly.pdbx_seq_one_letter_code
_entity_poly.pdbx_strand_id
1 'polypeptide(L)'
;MKKVVVASILGASLFGANAGISHAADCPQSQNVQVQQVQSNADINKLIESLKEQGFDVQAQNVEQKQAPAQEKTQAAPKQEQQKTSEAPKSDAAAGQLTADEKQMVEKVNQEREKAGVKPLQVDMELTKMARVKAQDMIDNNYFDHNSPKYGSPFDMMKQFGIQYQTAGENIAGNSSVDGAHTALMNSQGHRENILKSDYTKVGIGIVDGGKYGKMFVQEFTG
;
A
#
# COMPACT_ATOMS: atom_id res chain seq x y z
N MET A 1 -6.14 -21.86 -35.60
CA MET A 1 -6.16 -22.54 -34.28
C MET A 1 -5.56 -21.56 -33.27
N LYS A 2 -6.39 -20.93 -32.43
CA LYS A 2 -5.94 -19.95 -31.43
C LYS A 2 -5.28 -20.69 -30.27
N LYS A 3 -4.04 -20.34 -29.93
CA LYS A 3 -3.32 -20.88 -28.78
C LYS A 3 -3.75 -20.09 -27.54
N VAL A 4 -4.30 -20.78 -26.56
CA VAL A 4 -4.61 -20.23 -25.23
C VAL A 4 -3.31 -20.25 -24.42
N VAL A 5 -2.87 -19.09 -23.92
CA VAL A 5 -1.74 -18.98 -23.00
C VAL A 5 -2.30 -18.80 -21.60
N VAL A 6 -2.04 -19.76 -20.72
CA VAL A 6 -2.37 -19.70 -19.29
C VAL A 6 -1.13 -19.23 -18.53
N ALA A 7 -1.18 -18.06 -17.91
CA ALA A 7 -0.09 -17.54 -17.10
C ALA A 7 -0.26 -17.98 -15.64
N SER A 8 0.64 -18.83 -15.17
CA SER A 8 0.75 -19.27 -13.77
C SER A 8 1.96 -18.60 -13.13
N ILE A 9 1.78 -17.85 -12.04
CA ILE A 9 2.90 -17.19 -11.34
C ILE A 9 3.26 -18.02 -10.10
N LEU A 10 4.34 -18.80 -10.18
CA LEU A 10 5.06 -19.31 -9.00
C LEU A 10 6.19 -18.34 -8.65
N GLY A 11 6.25 -17.95 -7.37
CA GLY A 11 7.33 -17.12 -6.84
C GLY A 11 8.63 -17.92 -6.65
N ALA A 12 9.76 -17.29 -6.97
CA ALA A 12 11.07 -17.66 -6.46
C ALA A 12 12.05 -16.48 -6.59
N SER A 13 12.68 -16.13 -5.48
CA SER A 13 13.87 -15.28 -5.39
C SER A 13 15.06 -15.95 -6.10
N LEU A 14 15.99 -15.17 -6.69
CA LEU A 14 17.45 -15.29 -6.52
C LEU A 14 18.24 -14.40 -7.51
N PHE A 15 19.35 -13.88 -6.99
CA PHE A 15 20.49 -13.27 -7.70
C PHE A 15 20.94 -14.09 -8.93
N GLY A 16 21.49 -13.41 -9.94
CA GLY A 16 22.23 -14.11 -10.99
C GLY A 16 22.98 -13.18 -11.95
N ALA A 17 24.29 -13.38 -12.04
CA ALA A 17 25.25 -12.61 -12.83
C ALA A 17 25.11 -12.78 -14.35
N ASN A 18 25.80 -11.87 -15.06
CA ASN A 18 25.82 -11.68 -16.50
C ASN A 18 26.92 -12.52 -17.19
N ALA A 19 26.57 -13.18 -18.30
CA ALA A 19 27.42 -13.61 -19.43
C ALA A 19 26.46 -14.35 -20.41
N GLY A 20 26.53 -14.30 -21.74
CA GLY A 20 27.51 -13.83 -22.72
C GLY A 20 27.06 -14.47 -24.05
N ILE A 21 27.17 -13.71 -25.13
CA ILE A 21 26.52 -13.88 -26.44
C ILE A 21 27.13 -15.01 -27.30
N SER A 22 26.33 -15.70 -28.13
CA SER A 22 26.68 -16.03 -29.54
C SER A 22 25.56 -16.67 -30.42
N HIS A 23 25.32 -16.02 -31.56
CA HIS A 23 25.02 -16.48 -32.95
C HIS A 23 23.73 -17.25 -33.37
N ALA A 24 22.86 -16.48 -34.05
CA ALA A 24 22.23 -16.64 -35.39
C ALA A 24 21.31 -17.84 -35.78
N ALA A 25 20.02 -17.54 -36.05
CA ALA A 25 19.25 -17.91 -37.26
C ALA A 25 17.86 -17.24 -37.24
N ASP A 26 17.41 -16.76 -38.40
CA ASP A 26 16.22 -15.92 -38.61
C ASP A 26 14.90 -16.73 -38.62
N CYS A 27 13.90 -16.23 -37.89
CA CYS A 27 12.51 -16.69 -37.79
C CYS A 27 11.73 -15.52 -37.16
N PRO A 28 10.50 -15.16 -37.58
CA PRO A 28 9.83 -13.95 -37.09
C PRO A 28 9.78 -14.02 -35.56
N GLN A 29 10.52 -13.10 -34.94
CA GLN A 29 10.80 -13.17 -33.51
C GLN A 29 9.48 -13.19 -32.76
N SER A 30 9.17 -14.33 -32.15
CA SER A 30 8.26 -14.40 -31.03
C SER A 30 8.87 -13.48 -29.99
N GLN A 31 8.38 -12.25 -29.90
CA GLN A 31 8.83 -11.30 -28.89
C GLN A 31 8.51 -11.94 -27.55
N ASN A 32 9.56 -12.31 -26.81
CA ASN A 32 9.41 -12.73 -25.42
C ASN A 32 8.88 -11.53 -24.65
N VAL A 33 7.59 -11.56 -24.32
CA VAL A 33 7.00 -10.63 -23.36
C VAL A 33 7.58 -10.99 -22.01
N GLN A 34 8.61 -10.29 -21.56
CA GLN A 34 9.07 -10.36 -20.18
C GLN A 34 8.07 -9.60 -19.32
N VAL A 35 7.27 -10.35 -18.56
CA VAL A 35 6.37 -9.76 -17.56
C VAL A 35 7.24 -9.33 -16.38
N GLN A 36 7.50 -8.03 -16.29
CA GLN A 36 8.10 -7.44 -15.11
C GLN A 36 7.03 -7.40 -14.01
N GLN A 37 7.43 -7.79 -12.80
CA GLN A 37 6.57 -8.23 -11.70
C GLN A 37 5.24 -7.46 -11.55
N VAL A 38 4.14 -8.21 -11.47
CA VAL A 38 2.79 -7.65 -11.26
C VAL A 38 2.50 -7.55 -9.76
N GLN A 39 2.23 -6.34 -9.27
CA GLN A 39 2.14 -6.04 -7.83
C GLN A 39 0.69 -5.84 -7.33
N SER A 40 -0.31 -5.84 -8.22
CA SER A 40 -1.72 -5.73 -7.83
C SER A 40 -2.69 -6.37 -8.83
N ASN A 41 -3.91 -6.69 -8.38
CA ASN A 41 -4.96 -7.27 -9.24
C ASN A 41 -5.46 -6.30 -10.32
N ALA A 42 -5.29 -4.98 -10.13
CA ALA A 42 -5.63 -3.98 -11.14
C ALA A 42 -4.62 -3.97 -12.30
N ASP A 43 -3.35 -4.24 -12.01
CA ASP A 43 -2.29 -4.36 -13.01
C ASP A 43 -2.44 -5.62 -13.86
N ILE A 44 -2.97 -6.70 -13.26
CA ILE A 44 -3.33 -7.93 -13.98
C ILE A 44 -4.43 -7.64 -15.01
N ASN A 45 -5.46 -6.89 -14.64
CA ASN A 45 -6.57 -6.59 -15.56
C ASN A 45 -6.14 -5.66 -16.70
N LYS A 46 -5.32 -4.64 -16.41
CA LYS A 46 -4.74 -3.77 -17.46
C LYS A 46 -3.82 -4.53 -18.41
N LEU A 47 -3.03 -5.48 -17.90
CA LEU A 47 -2.18 -6.35 -18.72
C LEU A 47 -3.01 -7.29 -19.61
N ILE A 48 -4.10 -7.86 -19.09
CA ILE A 48 -5.02 -8.72 -19.85
C ILE A 48 -5.70 -7.94 -20.98
N GLU A 49 -6.13 -6.69 -20.73
CA GLU A 49 -6.71 -5.83 -21.76
C GLU A 49 -5.68 -5.50 -22.85
N SER A 50 -4.47 -5.12 -22.46
CA SER A 50 -3.38 -4.82 -23.40
C SER A 50 -3.02 -6.01 -24.31
N LEU A 51 -3.03 -7.24 -23.78
CA LEU A 51 -2.75 -8.46 -24.57
C LEU A 51 -3.90 -8.82 -25.53
N LYS A 52 -5.16 -8.54 -25.16
CA LYS A 52 -6.32 -8.74 -26.03
C LYS A 52 -6.34 -7.77 -27.20
N GLU A 53 -5.94 -6.51 -26.97
CA GLU A 53 -5.78 -5.51 -28.05
C GLU A 53 -4.70 -5.90 -29.06
N GLN A 54 -3.69 -6.66 -28.62
CA GLN A 54 -2.64 -7.22 -29.49
C GLN A 54 -3.04 -8.54 -30.17
N GLY A 55 -4.31 -8.95 -30.07
CA GLY A 55 -4.86 -10.12 -30.76
C GLY A 55 -4.62 -11.46 -30.07
N PHE A 56 -4.13 -11.46 -28.83
CA PHE A 56 -4.00 -12.69 -28.02
C PHE A 56 -5.31 -13.01 -27.30
N ASP A 57 -5.73 -14.27 -27.38
CA ASP A 57 -6.96 -14.74 -26.72
C ASP A 57 -6.63 -15.24 -25.30
N VAL A 58 -6.87 -14.38 -24.31
CA VAL A 58 -6.52 -14.63 -22.89
C VAL A 58 -7.81 -14.84 -22.09
N GLN A 59 -8.02 -16.07 -21.61
CA GLN A 59 -9.08 -16.42 -20.64
C GLN A 59 -8.47 -16.53 -19.24
N ALA A 60 -8.82 -15.61 -18.36
CA ALA A 60 -8.43 -15.67 -16.95
C ALA A 60 -9.30 -16.71 -16.23
N GLN A 61 -8.69 -17.81 -15.77
CA GLN A 61 -9.31 -18.68 -14.78
C GLN A 61 -8.92 -18.16 -13.39
N ASN A 62 -9.90 -17.83 -12.57
CA ASN A 62 -9.70 -17.53 -11.15
C ASN A 62 -8.99 -18.73 -10.50
N VAL A 63 -7.72 -18.56 -10.12
CA VAL A 63 -7.03 -19.54 -9.29
C VAL A 63 -7.21 -19.14 -7.84
N GLU A 64 -8.25 -19.68 -7.23
CA GLU A 64 -8.42 -19.73 -5.78
C GLU A 64 -7.21 -20.47 -5.19
N GLN A 65 -6.32 -19.75 -4.49
CA GLN A 65 -5.09 -20.33 -3.97
C GLN A 65 -5.41 -21.29 -2.81
N LYS A 66 -5.42 -22.57 -3.14
CA LYS A 66 -5.42 -23.71 -2.21
C LYS A 66 -4.11 -23.73 -1.42
N GLN A 67 -4.22 -23.52 -0.11
CA GLN A 67 -3.13 -23.66 0.86
C GLN A 67 -2.73 -25.15 1.00
N ALA A 68 -1.43 -25.44 1.05
CA ALA A 68 -0.88 -26.77 1.35
C ALA A 68 0.50 -26.62 2.06
N PRO A 69 0.99 -27.61 2.82
CA PRO A 69 0.95 -27.62 4.29
C PRO A 69 2.33 -27.42 4.96
N ALA A 70 2.26 -27.13 6.26
CA ALA A 70 3.37 -26.99 7.18
C ALA A 70 4.29 -28.23 7.25
N GLN A 71 5.59 -28.01 7.41
CA GLN A 71 6.52 -29.02 7.91
C GLN A 71 7.11 -28.60 9.26
N GLU A 72 6.88 -29.50 10.19
CA GLU A 72 7.23 -29.58 11.59
C GLU A 72 8.72 -29.94 11.75
N LYS A 73 9.45 -29.21 12.59
CA LYS A 73 10.63 -29.77 13.28
C LYS A 73 10.63 -29.34 14.74
N THR A 74 10.29 -30.32 15.56
CA THR A 74 10.36 -30.38 17.01
C THR A 74 11.81 -30.29 17.48
N GLN A 75 12.09 -29.41 18.45
CA GLN A 75 13.09 -29.69 19.49
C GLN A 75 12.71 -28.96 20.77
N ALA A 76 12.73 -29.73 21.87
CA ALA A 76 12.13 -29.41 23.15
C ALA A 76 12.99 -28.49 24.04
N ALA A 77 12.27 -27.85 24.96
CA ALA A 77 12.60 -26.85 25.97
C ALA A 77 13.88 -27.08 26.83
N PRO A 78 14.28 -26.03 27.58
CA PRO A 78 13.93 -26.07 29.00
C PRO A 78 13.13 -24.86 29.49
N LYS A 79 12.29 -25.20 30.47
CA LYS A 79 11.26 -24.43 31.16
C LYS A 79 11.86 -23.31 32.03
N GLN A 80 11.42 -22.07 31.82
CA GLN A 80 11.47 -21.00 32.82
C GLN A 80 10.12 -20.28 32.88
N GLU A 81 9.79 -19.83 34.09
CA GLU A 81 8.45 -19.61 34.63
C GLU A 81 7.64 -18.48 33.99
N GLN A 82 6.32 -18.70 34.03
CA GLN A 82 5.27 -17.75 33.71
C GLN A 82 5.37 -16.49 34.58
N GLN A 83 5.55 -15.35 33.92
CA GLN A 83 5.03 -14.09 34.42
C GLN A 83 4.00 -13.55 33.42
N LYS A 84 2.74 -13.71 33.79
CA LYS A 84 1.55 -13.26 33.08
C LYS A 84 1.40 -11.75 33.27
N THR A 85 1.99 -10.96 32.38
CA THR A 85 1.61 -9.55 32.19
C THR A 85 0.82 -9.45 30.90
N SER A 86 -0.50 -9.40 31.07
CA SER A 86 -1.45 -8.89 30.09
C SER A 86 -1.13 -7.42 29.83
N GLU A 87 -0.41 -7.11 28.75
CA GLU A 87 -0.44 -5.76 28.18
C GLU A 87 -1.52 -5.72 27.09
N ALA A 88 -2.68 -5.18 27.48
CA ALA A 88 -3.65 -4.63 26.56
C ALA A 88 -2.96 -3.54 25.70
N PRO A 89 -3.35 -3.33 24.43
CA PRO A 89 -2.75 -2.30 23.61
C PRO A 89 -3.08 -0.93 24.23
N LYS A 90 -2.03 -0.23 24.68
CA LYS A 90 -2.10 1.20 25.02
C LYS A 90 -2.27 1.98 23.72
N SER A 91 -3.49 2.03 23.19
CA SER A 91 -3.88 3.00 22.16
C SER A 91 -4.85 4.00 22.77
N ASP A 92 -4.32 4.77 23.71
CA ASP A 92 -4.87 6.08 24.07
C ASP A 92 -3.70 7.07 23.91
N ALA A 93 -3.29 7.29 22.66
CA ALA A 93 -2.59 8.52 22.35
C ALA A 93 -3.59 9.66 22.62
N ALA A 94 -3.30 10.46 23.65
CA ALA A 94 -4.10 11.61 24.03
C ALA A 94 -4.53 12.37 22.77
N ALA A 95 -5.82 12.70 22.67
CA ALA A 95 -6.47 13.20 21.46
C ALA A 95 -5.86 14.46 20.80
N GLY A 96 -4.79 15.05 21.36
CA GLY A 96 -4.06 16.20 20.84
C GLY A 96 -2.59 15.95 20.47
N GLN A 97 -2.08 14.72 20.46
CA GLN A 97 -0.68 14.43 20.10
C GLN A 97 -0.57 13.33 19.05
N LEU A 98 0.52 13.38 18.27
CA LEU A 98 0.88 12.31 17.33
C LEU A 98 1.41 11.08 18.05
N THR A 99 1.13 9.90 17.51
CA THR A 99 1.82 8.66 17.89
C THR A 99 3.27 8.66 17.34
N ALA A 100 4.08 7.70 17.80
CA ALA A 100 5.42 7.52 17.25
C ALA A 100 5.40 7.20 15.75
N ASP A 101 4.49 6.32 15.31
CA ASP A 101 4.33 5.94 13.90
C ASP A 101 3.89 7.14 13.05
N GLU A 102 2.94 7.95 13.53
CA GLU A 102 2.46 9.12 12.82
C GLU A 102 3.56 10.18 12.70
N LYS A 103 4.30 10.43 13.79
CA LYS A 103 5.46 11.33 13.79
C LYS A 103 6.53 10.88 12.79
N GLN A 104 6.85 9.58 12.78
CA GLN A 104 7.80 9.00 11.82
C GLN A 104 7.31 9.18 10.37
N MET A 105 6.02 8.97 10.11
CA MET A 105 5.44 9.17 8.76
C MET A 105 5.50 10.63 8.32
N VAL A 106 5.16 11.59 9.20
CA VAL A 106 5.27 13.04 8.91
C VAL A 106 6.72 13.42 8.57
N GLU A 107 7.69 12.94 9.36
CA GLU A 107 9.11 13.20 9.13
C GLU A 107 9.54 12.71 7.73
N LYS A 108 9.14 11.50 7.34
CA LYS A 108 9.45 10.94 6.02
C LYS A 108 8.81 11.71 4.88
N VAL A 109 7.52 12.05 5.01
CA VAL A 109 6.81 12.88 4.03
C VAL A 109 7.54 14.22 3.83
N ASN A 110 7.92 14.88 4.92
CA ASN A 110 8.61 16.16 4.85
C ASN A 110 10.05 16.05 4.32
N GLN A 111 10.75 14.94 4.56
CA GLN A 111 12.05 14.67 3.94
C GLN A 111 11.94 14.55 2.41
N GLU A 112 10.91 13.87 1.89
CA GLU A 112 10.70 13.77 0.44
C GLU A 112 10.32 15.12 -0.18
N ARG A 113 9.53 15.92 0.55
CA ARG A 113 9.18 17.28 0.13
C ARG A 113 10.38 18.21 0.09
N GLU A 114 11.25 18.13 1.08
CA GLU A 114 12.52 18.88 1.10
C GLU A 114 13.42 18.50 -0.08
N LYS A 115 13.58 17.19 -0.37
CA LYS A 115 14.34 16.71 -1.54
C LYS A 115 13.77 17.21 -2.86
N ALA A 116 12.45 17.37 -2.95
CA ALA A 116 11.77 17.89 -4.12
C ALA A 116 11.73 19.44 -4.18
N GLY A 117 12.28 20.14 -3.19
CA GLY A 117 12.29 21.60 -3.14
C GLY A 117 10.93 22.24 -2.86
N VAL A 118 9.97 21.49 -2.30
CA VAL A 118 8.66 22.01 -1.89
C VAL A 118 8.58 22.16 -0.37
N LYS A 119 7.77 23.12 0.11
CA LYS A 119 7.68 23.46 1.53
C LYS A 119 7.21 22.26 2.36
N PRO A 120 7.75 22.03 3.57
CA PRO A 120 7.24 20.99 4.46
C PRO A 120 5.79 21.27 4.86
N LEU A 121 5.02 20.20 5.07
CA LEU A 121 3.64 20.25 5.54
C LEU A 121 3.60 20.45 7.04
N GLN A 122 2.65 21.27 7.49
CA GLN A 122 2.34 21.44 8.90
C GLN A 122 1.33 20.39 9.33
N VAL A 123 1.52 19.80 10.51
CA VAL A 123 0.57 18.83 11.05
C VAL A 123 -0.70 19.56 11.47
N ASP A 124 -1.86 19.08 11.02
CA ASP A 124 -3.17 19.53 11.47
C ASP A 124 -3.82 18.40 12.28
N MET A 125 -4.12 18.67 13.56
CA MET A 125 -4.62 17.65 14.48
C MET A 125 -6.08 17.27 14.25
N GLU A 126 -6.91 18.18 13.71
CA GLU A 126 -8.29 17.84 13.34
C GLU A 126 -8.30 16.96 12.08
N LEU A 127 -7.41 17.27 11.12
CA LEU A 127 -7.18 16.43 9.95
C LEU A 127 -6.63 15.04 10.34
N THR A 128 -5.70 15.00 11.30
CA THR A 128 -5.17 13.75 11.88
C THR A 128 -6.27 12.93 12.56
N LYS A 129 -7.16 13.58 13.33
CA LYS A 129 -8.29 12.92 13.96
C LYS A 129 -9.23 12.30 12.93
N MET A 130 -9.54 13.01 11.83
CA MET A 130 -10.32 12.47 10.72
C MET A 130 -9.63 11.26 10.07
N ALA A 131 -8.33 11.37 9.78
CA ALA A 131 -7.54 10.30 9.18
C ALA A 131 -7.51 9.03 10.06
N ARG A 132 -7.42 9.18 11.39
CA ARG A 132 -7.54 8.05 12.34
C ARG A 132 -8.90 7.38 12.27
N VAL A 133 -9.99 8.18 12.19
CA VAL A 133 -11.34 7.64 12.04
C VAL A 133 -11.49 6.90 10.72
N LYS A 134 -10.94 7.43 9.62
CA LYS A 134 -10.93 6.76 8.32
C LYS A 134 -10.15 5.44 8.35
N ALA A 135 -8.97 5.42 8.98
CA ALA A 135 -8.16 4.21 9.14
C ALA A 135 -8.89 3.14 9.96
N GLN A 136 -9.52 3.52 11.07
CA GLN A 136 -10.34 2.62 11.88
C GLN A 136 -11.57 2.13 11.11
N ASP A 137 -12.23 3.00 10.34
CA ASP A 137 -13.40 2.66 9.54
C ASP A 137 -13.08 1.59 8.48
N MET A 138 -11.91 1.69 7.81
CA MET A 138 -11.41 0.66 6.89
C MET A 138 -11.21 -0.70 7.57
N ILE A 139 -10.74 -0.70 8.82
CA ILE A 139 -10.57 -1.92 9.61
C ILE A 139 -11.93 -2.50 10.01
N ASP A 140 -12.79 -1.69 10.62
CA ASP A 140 -14.07 -2.11 11.19
C ASP A 140 -15.03 -2.64 10.13
N ASN A 141 -15.02 -2.03 8.94
CA ASN A 141 -15.91 -2.41 7.84
C ASN A 141 -15.20 -3.26 6.77
N ASN A 142 -13.97 -3.71 7.04
CA ASN A 142 -13.19 -4.62 6.18
C ASN A 142 -13.13 -4.19 4.71
N TYR A 143 -12.77 -2.93 4.46
CA TYR A 143 -12.62 -2.38 3.11
C TYR A 143 -11.30 -1.64 2.96
N PHE A 144 -10.87 -1.43 1.71
CA PHE A 144 -9.69 -0.65 1.36
C PHE A 144 -10.03 0.19 0.13
N ASP A 145 -10.60 1.37 0.35
CA ASP A 145 -11.07 2.29 -0.68
C ASP A 145 -11.07 3.73 -0.14
N HIS A 146 -10.94 4.72 -1.02
CA HIS A 146 -11.07 6.13 -0.65
C HIS A 146 -12.49 6.45 -0.15
N ASN A 147 -13.51 5.83 -0.74
CA ASN A 147 -14.90 6.03 -0.33
C ASN A 147 -15.26 5.12 0.83
N SER A 148 -15.60 5.73 1.96
CA SER A 148 -16.19 5.02 3.09
C SER A 148 -17.64 4.64 2.79
N PRO A 149 -18.05 3.38 3.07
CA PRO A 149 -19.46 3.00 2.99
C PRO A 149 -20.31 3.70 4.06
N LYS A 150 -19.68 4.24 5.12
CA LYS A 150 -20.34 4.94 6.23
C LYS A 150 -20.31 6.46 6.06
N TYR A 151 -19.15 7.00 5.67
CA TYR A 151 -18.91 8.44 5.69
C TYR A 151 -18.80 9.09 4.31
N GLY A 152 -18.83 8.32 3.22
CA GLY A 152 -18.72 8.84 1.85
C GLY A 152 -17.28 9.08 1.42
N SER A 153 -17.07 10.02 0.51
CA SER A 153 -15.74 10.38 0.01
C SER A 153 -14.88 11.05 1.09
N PRO A 154 -13.55 11.17 0.92
CA PRO A 154 -12.70 11.92 1.84
C PRO A 154 -13.17 13.38 2.01
N PHE A 155 -13.74 13.98 0.97
CA PHE A 155 -14.30 15.34 1.00
C PHE A 155 -15.59 15.42 1.83
N ASP A 156 -16.44 14.40 1.78
CA ASP A 156 -17.62 14.30 2.63
C ASP A 156 -17.22 14.15 4.11
N MET A 157 -16.15 13.39 4.38
CA MET A 157 -15.57 13.28 5.72
C MET A 157 -14.99 14.61 6.20
N MET A 158 -14.20 15.30 5.38
CA MET A 158 -13.65 16.61 5.74
C MET A 158 -14.77 17.60 6.09
N LYS A 159 -15.86 17.61 5.32
CA LYS A 159 -17.04 18.42 5.61
C LYS A 159 -17.71 18.04 6.94
N GLN A 160 -17.88 16.76 7.23
CA GLN A 160 -18.47 16.27 8.49
C GLN A 160 -17.61 16.63 9.71
N PHE A 161 -16.29 16.68 9.54
CA PHE A 161 -15.33 17.07 10.59
C PHE A 161 -15.11 18.58 10.66
N GLY A 162 -15.79 19.37 9.81
CA GLY A 162 -15.68 20.83 9.79
C GLY A 162 -14.35 21.36 9.22
N ILE A 163 -13.61 20.53 8.49
CA ILE A 163 -12.31 20.86 7.90
C ILE A 163 -12.53 21.73 6.67
N GLN A 164 -11.91 22.91 6.66
CA GLN A 164 -11.96 23.86 5.55
C GLN A 164 -10.67 23.76 4.73
N TYR A 165 -10.80 23.79 3.41
CA TYR A 165 -9.67 23.68 2.48
C TYR A 165 -10.01 24.32 1.12
N GLN A 166 -8.99 24.70 0.35
CA GLN A 166 -9.14 25.08 -1.06
C GLN A 166 -8.77 23.94 -2.00
N THR A 167 -7.78 23.14 -1.59
CA THR A 167 -7.36 21.91 -2.27
C THR A 167 -7.18 20.82 -1.23
N ALA A 168 -7.50 19.59 -1.60
CA ALA A 168 -7.35 18.43 -0.72
C ALA A 168 -7.04 17.16 -1.51
N GLY A 169 -6.42 16.19 -0.84
CA GLY A 169 -6.16 14.86 -1.39
C GLY A 169 -5.92 13.85 -0.29
N GLU A 170 -6.07 12.57 -0.63
CA GLU A 170 -5.91 11.44 0.29
C GLU A 170 -4.92 10.43 -0.31
N ASN A 171 -4.06 9.88 0.55
CA ASN A 171 -3.36 8.63 0.28
C ASN A 171 -3.75 7.58 1.33
N ILE A 172 -3.98 6.35 0.89
CA ILE A 172 -4.22 5.20 1.78
C ILE A 172 -3.20 4.08 1.52
N ALA A 173 -2.75 3.40 2.57
CA ALA A 173 -1.89 2.24 2.46
C ALA A 173 -2.22 1.18 3.52
N GLY A 174 -2.07 -0.09 3.16
CA GLY A 174 -2.01 -1.20 4.09
C GLY A 174 -0.59 -1.74 4.16
N ASN A 175 0.01 -1.77 5.34
CA ASN A 175 1.37 -2.29 5.52
C ASN A 175 1.61 -2.74 6.96
N SER A 176 2.66 -3.51 7.22
CA SER A 176 3.06 -3.87 8.59
C SER A 176 3.92 -2.81 9.28
N SER A 177 4.46 -1.83 8.54
CA SER A 177 5.38 -0.82 9.07
C SER A 177 5.25 0.53 8.37
N VAL A 178 5.67 1.60 9.06
CA VAL A 178 5.73 2.97 8.51
C VAL A 178 6.69 3.05 7.31
N ASP A 179 7.86 2.41 7.40
CA ASP A 179 8.85 2.39 6.31
C ASP A 179 8.29 1.72 5.05
N GLY A 180 7.63 0.57 5.22
CA GLY A 180 7.01 -0.15 4.11
C GLY A 180 5.87 0.64 3.47
N ALA A 181 5.00 1.24 4.29
CA ALA A 181 3.91 2.09 3.81
C ALA A 181 4.44 3.30 3.03
N HIS A 182 5.40 4.04 3.60
CA HIS A 182 5.98 5.22 2.95
C HIS A 182 6.66 4.87 1.62
N THR A 183 7.42 3.78 1.59
CA THR A 183 8.07 3.29 0.36
C THR A 183 7.04 2.93 -0.72
N ALA A 184 5.97 2.21 -0.35
CA ALA A 184 4.91 1.83 -1.27
C ALA A 184 4.17 3.06 -1.82
N LEU A 185 3.87 4.04 -0.97
CA LEU A 185 3.26 5.30 -1.38
C LEU A 185 4.15 6.07 -2.35
N MET A 186 5.44 6.24 -2.03
CA MET A 186 6.36 6.92 -2.94
C MET A 186 6.51 6.17 -4.26
N ASN A 187 6.52 4.84 -4.29
CA ASN A 187 6.66 4.09 -5.54
C ASN A 187 5.41 4.13 -6.44
N SER A 188 4.27 4.63 -5.93
CA SER A 188 3.06 4.88 -6.72
C SER A 188 3.03 6.32 -7.22
N GLN A 189 2.90 6.52 -8.54
CA GLN A 189 2.90 7.86 -9.14
C GLN A 189 1.83 8.78 -8.51
N GLY A 190 0.57 8.35 -8.47
CA GLY A 190 -0.53 9.19 -7.94
C GLY A 190 -0.36 9.54 -6.45
N HIS A 191 0.11 8.59 -5.64
CA HIS A 191 0.36 8.84 -4.23
C HIS A 191 1.56 9.77 -4.00
N ARG A 192 2.63 9.61 -4.78
CA ARG A 192 3.80 10.49 -4.78
C ARG A 192 3.41 11.91 -5.19
N GLU A 193 2.58 12.06 -6.23
CA GLU A 193 2.07 13.36 -6.68
C GLU A 193 1.35 14.08 -5.54
N ASN A 194 0.52 13.39 -4.76
CA ASN A 194 -0.09 13.97 -3.55
C ASN A 194 0.96 14.42 -2.52
N ILE A 195 1.92 13.56 -2.18
CA ILE A 195 2.97 13.87 -1.19
C ILE A 195 3.78 15.12 -1.59
N LEU A 196 4.05 15.29 -2.89
CA LEU A 196 4.91 16.35 -3.41
C LEU A 196 4.15 17.58 -3.93
N LYS A 197 2.81 17.57 -3.92
CA LYS A 197 2.02 18.69 -4.43
C LYS A 197 2.29 19.94 -3.59
N SER A 198 2.73 21.00 -4.27
CA SER A 198 3.15 22.28 -3.67
C SER A 198 1.99 23.04 -3.04
N ASP A 199 0.78 22.82 -3.53
CA ASP A 199 -0.41 23.55 -3.09
C ASP A 199 -0.88 23.08 -1.71
N TYR A 200 -0.48 21.89 -1.27
CA TYR A 200 -0.76 21.43 0.08
C TYR A 200 0.18 22.10 1.09
N THR A 201 -0.41 22.56 2.19
CA THR A 201 0.28 23.25 3.28
C THR A 201 0.18 22.49 4.60
N LYS A 202 -0.81 21.60 4.73
CA LYS A 202 -1.08 20.82 5.93
C LYS A 202 -1.23 19.34 5.64
N VAL A 203 -0.98 18.52 6.66
CA VAL A 203 -1.17 17.07 6.63
C VAL A 203 -1.80 16.56 7.92
N GLY A 204 -2.71 15.60 7.80
CA GLY A 204 -3.18 14.75 8.90
C GLY A 204 -2.80 13.31 8.63
N ILE A 205 -2.20 12.64 9.61
CA ILE A 205 -1.76 11.25 9.46
C ILE A 205 -2.54 10.39 10.45
N GLY A 206 -3.27 9.40 9.96
CA GLY A 206 -3.93 8.38 10.77
C GLY A 206 -3.30 7.02 10.57
N ILE A 207 -2.83 6.39 11.65
CA ILE A 207 -2.26 5.04 11.62
C ILE A 207 -2.92 4.20 12.70
N VAL A 208 -3.55 3.09 12.30
CA VAL A 208 -4.25 2.19 13.21
C VAL A 208 -3.78 0.76 12.99
N ASP A 209 -3.40 0.08 14.07
CA ASP A 209 -3.08 -1.34 14.06
C ASP A 209 -4.34 -2.18 13.82
N GLY A 210 -4.26 -3.12 12.87
CA GLY A 210 -5.33 -4.05 12.56
C GLY A 210 -5.57 -4.27 11.06
N GLY A 211 -6.61 -5.05 10.78
CA GLY A 211 -6.97 -5.47 9.43
C GLY A 211 -5.98 -6.47 8.83
N LYS A 212 -6.23 -6.89 7.59
CA LYS A 212 -5.47 -7.94 6.90
C LYS A 212 -4.01 -7.59 6.56
N TYR A 213 -3.61 -6.32 6.75
CA TYR A 213 -2.28 -5.82 6.38
C TYR A 213 -1.38 -5.51 7.59
N GLY A 214 -1.89 -5.64 8.82
CA GLY A 214 -1.16 -5.31 10.05
C GLY A 214 -1.43 -3.89 10.55
N LYS A 215 -1.31 -2.87 9.69
CA LYS A 215 -1.68 -1.47 9.98
C LYS A 215 -2.36 -0.83 8.77
N MET A 216 -3.35 0.03 9.03
CA MET A 216 -3.93 0.95 8.04
C MET A 216 -3.29 2.34 8.19
N PHE A 217 -2.92 2.94 7.07
CA PHE A 217 -2.34 4.28 6.98
C PHE A 217 -3.24 5.15 6.13
N VAL A 218 -3.52 6.35 6.61
CA VAL A 218 -4.25 7.40 5.89
C VAL A 218 -3.43 8.68 6.00
N GLN A 219 -3.16 9.33 4.87
CA GLN A 219 -2.59 10.66 4.79
C GLN A 219 -3.61 11.57 4.13
N GLU A 220 -4.08 12.55 4.87
CA GLU A 220 -4.97 13.59 4.36
C GLU A 220 -4.18 14.87 4.19
N PHE A 221 -4.32 15.52 3.04
CA PHE A 221 -3.61 16.74 2.68
C PHE A 221 -4.59 17.86 2.46
N THR A 222 -4.27 19.07 2.92
CA THR A 222 -5.05 20.28 2.61
C THR A 222 -4.14 21.46 2.29
N GLY A 223 -4.64 22.36 1.43
CA GLY A 223 -4.03 23.63 1.06
C GLY A 223 -4.96 24.81 1.25
#